data_AF-A0A9D9VGE3-F1
#
_entry.id   AF-A0A9D9VGE3-F1
#
_cell.length_a   1.000
_cell.length_b   1.000
_cell.length_c   1.000
_cell.angle_alpha   90.00
_cell.angle_beta   90.00
_cell.angle_gamma   90.00
#
_symmetry.space_group_name_H-M   'P 1'
#
loop_
_entity.id
_entity.type
_entity.pdbx_description
1 polymer ?
#
loop_
_entity_poly.entity_id
_entity_poly.type
_entity_poly.pdbx_seq_one_letter_code
_entity_poly.pdbx_strand_id
1 'polypeptide(L)'
;MKTTKNFCTSVFLFAALLVPGFASAGPITPDAGWYGFCFDGVGSEAEAGCQNEGVGTTGNSFTFDLLLPGLLKVTDAYLIGDIFDVFINSEFAFTTSTTGTGDTTANPDVAFDSGYYSTGSTLLAAGSYSVDILVNSSPFDSGAAYITVETQAAPVPAPATLLLFGAGLLGLGLVRRKAA
;
A
#
# COMPACT_ATOMS: atom_id res chain seq x y z
N MET A 1 62.01 -45.08 26.29
CA MET A 1 61.78 -44.79 24.86
C MET A 1 60.52 -45.52 24.40
N LYS A 2 59.37 -44.83 24.43
CA LYS A 2 58.18 -45.02 23.56
C LYS A 2 57.08 -44.09 24.06
N THR A 3 56.64 -43.23 23.14
CA THR A 3 55.82 -42.03 23.31
C THR A 3 54.40 -42.34 22.81
N THR A 4 53.33 -42.10 23.57
CA THR A 4 51.94 -42.07 23.06
C THR A 4 51.05 -41.31 24.06
N LYS A 5 50.91 -39.98 23.92
CA LYS A 5 49.91 -39.21 23.15
C LYS A 5 48.55 -39.08 23.86
N ASN A 6 48.29 -37.83 24.25
CA ASN A 6 47.12 -37.25 24.90
C ASN A 6 45.84 -37.43 24.07
N PHE A 7 44.70 -37.64 24.73
CA PHE A 7 43.38 -37.50 24.13
C PHE A 7 42.62 -36.42 24.90
N CYS A 8 42.70 -35.19 24.41
CA CYS A 8 41.88 -34.07 24.87
C CYS A 8 40.67 -34.00 23.95
N THR A 9 39.50 -34.39 24.44
CA THR A 9 38.23 -34.38 23.69
C THR A 9 37.74 -32.92 23.59
N SER A 10 37.99 -32.26 22.46
CA SER A 10 37.39 -30.96 22.15
C SER A 10 35.97 -31.15 21.62
N VAL A 11 34.99 -30.74 22.42
CA VAL A 11 33.60 -30.56 21.99
C VAL A 11 33.54 -29.25 21.18
N PHE A 12 33.31 -29.35 19.88
CA PHE A 12 32.97 -28.20 19.04
C PHE A 12 31.46 -27.96 19.13
N LEU A 13 31.05 -26.93 19.87
CA LEU A 13 29.70 -26.37 19.78
C LEU A 13 29.60 -25.60 18.45
N PHE A 14 28.81 -26.10 17.51
CA PHE A 14 28.46 -25.36 16.29
C PHE A 14 27.28 -24.45 16.63
N ALA A 15 27.54 -23.17 16.89
CA ALA A 15 26.49 -22.17 16.99
C ALA A 15 25.99 -21.87 15.57
N ALA A 16 24.79 -22.34 15.24
CA ALA A 16 24.11 -21.96 14.01
C ALA A 16 23.77 -20.46 14.09
N LEU A 17 24.49 -19.65 13.31
CA LEU A 17 24.13 -18.27 13.04
C LEU A 17 22.84 -18.29 12.23
N LEU A 18 21.70 -18.10 12.90
CA LEU A 18 20.46 -17.68 12.26
C LEU A 18 20.75 -16.32 11.61
N VAL A 19 20.91 -16.30 10.29
CA VAL A 19 20.93 -15.05 9.53
C VAL A 19 19.47 -14.59 9.46
N PRO A 20 19.07 -13.51 10.13
CA PRO A 20 17.75 -12.94 9.89
C PRO A 20 17.69 -12.52 8.42
N GLY A 21 16.68 -12.98 7.69
CA GLY A 21 16.38 -12.45 6.37
C GLY A 21 16.16 -10.95 6.51
N PHE A 22 16.88 -10.16 5.70
CA PHE A 22 16.67 -8.72 5.66
C PHE A 22 15.28 -8.48 5.07
N ALA A 23 14.32 -8.03 5.88
CA ALA A 23 13.14 -7.34 5.39
C ALA A 23 13.66 -6.10 4.64
N SER A 24 13.66 -6.17 3.30
CA SER A 24 14.03 -5.02 2.47
C SER A 24 12.80 -4.16 2.34
N ALA A 25 12.64 -3.20 3.26
CA ALA A 25 11.61 -2.19 3.12
C ALA A 25 11.70 -1.52 1.74
N GLY A 26 10.63 -1.64 0.97
CA GLY A 26 10.53 -1.11 -0.37
C GLY A 26 9.82 0.25 -0.34
N PRO A 27 10.52 1.36 -0.61
CA PRO A 27 9.88 2.68 -0.57
C PRO A 27 8.86 2.81 -1.71
N ILE A 28 7.67 3.31 -1.37
CA ILE A 28 6.68 3.76 -2.35
C ILE A 28 6.53 5.27 -2.26
N THR A 29 6.30 5.92 -3.40
CA THR A 29 6.07 7.36 -3.44
C THR A 29 4.57 7.63 -3.42
N PRO A 30 4.03 8.34 -2.41
CA PRO A 30 2.62 8.76 -2.43
C PRO A 30 2.29 9.53 -3.71
N ASP A 31 1.07 9.36 -4.22
CA ASP A 31 0.56 9.97 -5.46
C ASP A 31 1.28 9.55 -6.75
N ALA A 32 2.24 8.63 -6.69
CA ALA A 32 2.89 8.11 -7.90
C ALA A 32 1.99 7.15 -8.67
N GLY A 33 0.98 6.57 -8.02
CA GLY A 33 0.12 5.52 -8.56
C GLY A 33 0.41 4.16 -7.93
N TRP A 34 -0.12 3.11 -8.54
CA TRP A 34 -0.08 1.75 -8.00
C TRP A 34 1.30 1.12 -8.07
N TYR A 35 1.73 0.48 -6.99
CA TYR A 35 2.88 -0.40 -6.95
C TYR A 35 2.38 -1.84 -6.88
N GLY A 36 2.94 -2.70 -7.73
CA GLY A 36 2.63 -4.14 -7.74
C GLY A 36 3.51 -4.91 -6.75
N PHE A 37 2.97 -5.99 -6.21
CA PHE A 37 3.70 -6.98 -5.42
C PHE A 37 3.24 -8.39 -5.79
N CYS A 38 4.10 -9.38 -5.58
CA CYS A 38 3.74 -10.80 -5.65
C CYS A 38 3.48 -11.37 -4.27
N PHE A 39 2.95 -12.57 -4.25
CA PHE A 39 2.87 -13.40 -3.07
C PHE A 39 2.86 -14.89 -3.47
N ASP A 40 3.26 -15.73 -2.53
CA ASP A 40 3.10 -17.19 -2.59
C ASP A 40 1.77 -17.59 -1.94
N GLY A 41 1.62 -18.83 -1.45
CA GLY A 41 0.35 -19.28 -0.86
C GLY A 41 -0.09 -18.52 0.39
N VAL A 42 -1.23 -18.94 0.94
CA VAL A 42 -1.80 -18.40 2.18
C VAL A 42 -0.76 -18.36 3.30
N GLY A 43 -0.67 -17.21 3.98
CA GLY A 43 0.30 -16.94 5.04
C GLY A 43 1.67 -16.46 4.55
N SER A 44 1.87 -16.30 3.23
CA SER A 44 3.06 -15.63 2.70
C SER A 44 2.94 -14.11 2.77
N GLU A 45 4.09 -13.46 2.77
CA GLU A 45 4.23 -12.01 2.73
C GLU A 45 4.29 -11.49 1.29
N ALA A 46 4.00 -10.21 1.10
CA ALA A 46 4.19 -9.56 -0.19
C ALA A 46 5.68 -9.46 -0.56
N GLU A 47 6.01 -9.83 -1.79
CA GLU A 47 7.36 -9.83 -2.35
C GLU A 47 7.46 -8.93 -3.59
N ALA A 48 8.64 -8.40 -3.85
CA ALA A 48 8.87 -7.59 -5.05
C ALA A 48 9.08 -8.48 -6.30
N GLY A 49 8.52 -8.07 -7.45
CA GLY A 49 9.06 -8.49 -8.75
C GLY A 49 8.13 -9.22 -9.72
N CYS A 50 6.82 -9.28 -9.46
CA CYS A 50 5.86 -9.98 -10.33
C CYS A 50 4.72 -9.05 -10.76
N GLN A 51 3.85 -9.60 -11.63
CA GLN A 51 3.00 -8.89 -12.59
C GLN A 51 2.50 -7.50 -12.14
N ASN A 52 2.76 -6.47 -12.95
CA ASN A 52 2.32 -5.10 -12.72
C ASN A 52 1.92 -4.39 -14.03
N GLU A 53 0.97 -3.46 -13.93
CA GLU A 53 0.68 -2.34 -14.84
C GLU A 53 0.80 -1.00 -14.08
N GLY A 54 1.34 -1.07 -12.86
CA GLY A 54 1.57 0.07 -11.99
C GLY A 54 2.87 0.79 -12.31
N VAL A 55 3.22 1.78 -11.50
CA VAL A 55 4.43 2.59 -11.68
C VAL A 55 5.72 1.90 -11.26
N GLY A 56 5.61 0.80 -10.51
CA GLY A 56 6.76 -0.01 -10.11
C GLY A 56 6.33 -1.24 -9.33
N THR A 57 7.30 -2.09 -8.98
CA THR A 57 7.09 -3.25 -8.11
C THR A 57 7.87 -3.09 -6.82
N THR A 58 7.32 -3.58 -5.73
CA THR A 58 7.94 -3.53 -4.41
C THR A 58 7.39 -4.66 -3.54
N GLY A 59 7.95 -4.86 -2.34
CA GLY A 59 7.53 -5.91 -1.41
C GLY A 59 7.59 -5.43 0.03
N ASN A 60 7.24 -6.30 0.97
CA ASN A 60 7.20 -5.97 2.38
C ASN A 60 8.60 -5.56 2.93
N SER A 61 8.69 -4.54 3.77
CA SER A 61 7.62 -3.59 4.15
C SER A 61 7.50 -2.44 3.14
N PHE A 62 6.28 -2.04 2.78
CA PHE A 62 6.04 -0.84 1.97
C PHE A 62 6.21 0.41 2.84
N THR A 63 7.16 1.28 2.52
CA THR A 63 7.47 2.46 3.35
C THR A 63 7.20 3.77 2.63
N PHE A 64 6.62 4.74 3.33
CA PHE A 64 6.33 6.07 2.79
C PHE A 64 6.08 7.10 3.89
N ASP A 65 6.23 8.37 3.53
CA ASP A 65 5.93 9.52 4.38
C ASP A 65 4.75 10.33 3.81
N LEU A 66 3.82 10.69 4.67
CA LEU A 66 2.67 11.53 4.35
C LEU A 66 2.83 12.91 4.99
N LEU A 67 2.86 13.95 4.15
CA LEU A 67 2.83 15.35 4.61
C LEU A 67 1.41 15.86 4.91
N LEU A 68 0.41 15.22 4.30
CA LEU A 68 -1.02 15.48 4.47
C LEU A 68 -1.73 14.14 4.68
N PRO A 69 -2.96 14.11 5.22
CA PRO A 69 -3.73 12.89 5.28
C PRO A 69 -3.82 12.21 3.91
N GLY A 70 -3.71 10.89 3.87
CA GLY A 70 -3.70 10.12 2.64
C GLY A 70 -4.50 8.83 2.77
N LEU A 71 -5.04 8.35 1.66
CA LEU A 71 -5.80 7.10 1.58
C LEU A 71 -4.86 5.99 1.12
N LEU A 72 -4.55 5.05 2.02
CA LEU A 72 -3.92 3.80 1.65
C LEU A 72 -4.97 2.90 1.00
N LYS A 73 -4.63 2.30 -0.14
CA LYS A 73 -5.50 1.39 -0.90
C LYS A 73 -4.72 0.12 -1.25
N VAL A 74 -5.38 -1.02 -1.13
CA VAL A 74 -4.87 -2.34 -1.53
C VAL A 74 -5.94 -3.04 -2.36
N THR A 75 -5.55 -3.70 -3.44
CA THR A 75 -6.45 -4.50 -4.28
C THR A 75 -5.78 -5.77 -4.77
N ASP A 76 -6.56 -6.84 -4.81
CA ASP A 76 -6.31 -7.99 -5.68
C ASP A 76 -6.38 -7.55 -7.16
N ALA A 77 -5.77 -8.31 -8.05
CA ALA A 77 -5.83 -8.13 -9.49
C ALA A 77 -5.60 -9.46 -10.22
N TYR A 78 -5.73 -9.43 -11.55
CA TYR A 78 -5.60 -10.59 -12.45
C TYR A 78 -6.71 -11.61 -12.23
N LEU A 79 -6.48 -12.58 -11.34
CA LEU A 79 -7.43 -13.64 -11.06
C LEU A 79 -8.18 -13.29 -9.78
N ILE A 80 -9.49 -13.19 -9.86
CA ILE A 80 -10.32 -12.84 -8.71
C ILE A 80 -10.25 -13.96 -7.67
N GLY A 81 -9.77 -13.65 -6.47
CA GLY A 81 -9.84 -14.60 -5.37
C GLY A 81 -9.01 -14.28 -4.15
N ASP A 82 -8.02 -13.42 -4.28
CA ASP A 82 -7.00 -13.25 -3.25
C ASP A 82 -7.44 -12.21 -2.22
N ILE A 83 -7.31 -12.53 -0.94
CA ILE A 83 -7.68 -11.67 0.20
C ILE A 83 -6.45 -11.47 1.05
N PHE A 84 -6.25 -10.23 1.51
CA PHE A 84 -5.04 -9.81 2.21
C PHE A 84 -5.35 -9.20 3.57
N ASP A 85 -4.51 -9.52 4.55
CA ASP A 85 -4.42 -8.79 5.81
C ASP A 85 -3.35 -7.70 5.69
N VAL A 86 -3.71 -6.49 6.10
CA VAL A 86 -2.86 -5.31 6.02
C VAL A 86 -2.51 -4.85 7.44
N PHE A 87 -1.22 -4.74 7.70
CA PHE A 87 -0.64 -4.26 8.95
C PHE A 87 0.03 -2.92 8.71
N ILE A 88 -0.13 -1.97 9.64
CA ILE A 88 0.45 -0.64 9.56
C ILE A 88 1.25 -0.40 10.84
N ASN A 89 2.54 -0.16 10.69
CA ASN A 89 3.50 -0.06 11.79
C ASN A 89 3.42 -1.27 12.73
N SER A 90 3.32 -2.47 12.14
CA SER A 90 3.15 -3.77 12.81
C SER A 90 1.85 -3.98 13.59
N GLU A 91 0.89 -3.04 13.52
CA GLU A 91 -0.47 -3.20 14.08
C GLU A 91 -1.43 -3.67 12.96
N PHE A 92 -2.33 -4.60 13.25
CA PHE A 92 -3.37 -4.99 12.30
C PHE A 92 -4.28 -3.80 11.98
N ALA A 93 -4.42 -3.46 10.70
CA ALA A 93 -5.26 -2.36 10.25
C ALA A 93 -6.60 -2.85 9.70
N PHE A 94 -6.58 -3.73 8.69
CA PHE A 94 -7.79 -4.29 8.09
C PHE A 94 -7.48 -5.54 7.24
N THR A 95 -8.54 -6.29 6.92
CA THR A 95 -8.55 -7.32 5.89
C THR A 95 -9.27 -6.78 4.65
N THR A 96 -8.81 -7.08 3.44
CA THR A 96 -9.51 -6.70 2.20
C THR A 96 -10.88 -7.39 2.11
N SER A 97 -11.79 -6.83 1.31
CA SER A 97 -13.16 -7.31 1.18
C SER A 97 -13.23 -8.73 0.63
N THR A 98 -14.35 -9.42 0.85
CA THR A 98 -14.63 -10.67 0.13
C THR A 98 -14.72 -10.41 -1.38
N THR A 99 -14.27 -11.37 -2.18
CA THR A 99 -14.33 -11.28 -3.63
C THR A 99 -15.73 -11.54 -4.18
N GLY A 100 -15.99 -10.99 -5.37
CA GLY A 100 -17.22 -11.18 -6.15
C GLY A 100 -17.00 -12.12 -7.34
N THR A 101 -17.75 -11.89 -8.41
CA THR A 101 -17.62 -12.63 -9.67
C THR A 101 -17.63 -11.65 -10.83
N GLY A 102 -16.63 -11.74 -11.71
CA GLY A 102 -16.48 -10.86 -12.86
C GLY A 102 -15.31 -11.27 -13.75
N ASP A 103 -14.91 -10.34 -14.63
CA ASP A 103 -13.82 -10.57 -15.58
C ASP A 103 -12.44 -10.27 -14.98
N THR A 104 -11.44 -11.00 -15.47
CA THR A 104 -10.03 -10.81 -15.10
C THR A 104 -9.47 -9.49 -15.66
N THR A 105 -8.74 -8.71 -14.86
CA THR A 105 -8.08 -7.47 -15.29
C THR A 105 -6.72 -7.31 -14.61
N ALA A 106 -5.73 -6.83 -15.35
CA ALA A 106 -4.44 -6.43 -14.81
C ALA A 106 -4.41 -4.97 -14.33
N ASN A 107 -5.39 -4.17 -14.73
CA ASN A 107 -5.48 -2.75 -14.41
C ASN A 107 -5.97 -2.56 -12.97
N PRO A 108 -5.15 -1.96 -12.08
CA PRO A 108 -5.47 -1.84 -10.66
C PRO A 108 -6.61 -0.86 -10.35
N ASP A 109 -6.80 0.19 -11.16
CA ASP A 109 -7.92 1.12 -10.98
C ASP A 109 -9.25 0.41 -11.28
N VAL A 110 -9.30 -0.37 -12.36
CA VAL A 110 -10.47 -1.18 -12.70
C VAL A 110 -10.71 -2.26 -11.65
N ALA A 111 -9.65 -2.92 -11.17
CA ALA A 111 -9.77 -3.95 -10.14
C ALA A 111 -10.38 -3.36 -8.85
N PHE A 112 -9.84 -2.24 -8.37
CA PHE A 112 -10.29 -1.57 -7.15
C PHE A 112 -11.74 -1.06 -7.24
N ASP A 113 -12.15 -0.51 -8.38
CA ASP A 113 -13.48 0.10 -8.53
C ASP A 113 -14.59 -0.91 -8.95
N SER A 114 -14.23 -2.09 -9.46
CA SER A 114 -15.20 -3.05 -10.03
C SER A 114 -16.16 -3.67 -9.00
N GLY A 115 -15.74 -3.80 -7.75
CA GLY A 115 -16.42 -4.59 -6.72
C GLY A 115 -16.30 -6.12 -6.89
N TYR A 116 -15.47 -6.60 -7.83
CA TYR A 116 -15.22 -8.03 -8.02
C TYR A 116 -13.97 -8.52 -7.29
N TYR A 117 -12.93 -7.70 -7.22
CA TYR A 117 -11.67 -8.01 -6.55
C TYR A 117 -11.77 -7.71 -5.06
N SER A 118 -10.91 -8.35 -4.26
CA SER A 118 -10.78 -7.95 -2.86
C SER A 118 -10.14 -6.56 -2.82
N THR A 119 -10.73 -5.67 -2.05
CA THR A 119 -10.23 -4.30 -1.92
C THR A 119 -10.27 -3.86 -0.47
N GLY A 120 -9.38 -2.97 -0.10
CA GLY A 120 -9.43 -2.35 1.20
C GLY A 120 -8.75 -0.99 1.17
N SER A 121 -9.25 -0.08 2.00
CA SER A 121 -8.65 1.24 2.14
C SER A 121 -8.81 1.77 3.53
N THR A 122 -7.85 2.57 3.98
CA THR A 122 -7.92 3.27 5.26
C THR A 122 -7.31 4.65 5.16
N LEU A 123 -7.89 5.60 5.88
CA LEU A 123 -7.40 6.95 5.93
C LEU A 123 -6.26 7.06 6.95
N LEU A 124 -5.12 7.54 6.48
CA LEU A 124 -3.94 7.81 7.27
C LEU A 124 -3.79 9.32 7.51
N ALA A 125 -3.30 9.68 8.68
CA ALA A 125 -2.89 11.04 8.98
C ALA A 125 -1.54 11.35 8.32
N ALA A 126 -1.07 12.59 8.47
CA ALA A 126 0.33 12.88 8.16
C ALA A 126 1.25 12.11 9.12
N GLY A 127 2.32 11.53 8.61
CA GLY A 127 3.24 10.69 9.37
C GLY A 127 4.07 9.75 8.50
N SER A 128 4.96 9.01 9.14
CA SER A 128 5.77 7.95 8.51
C SER A 128 5.10 6.60 8.72
N TYR A 129 5.05 5.78 7.67
CA TYR A 129 4.36 4.51 7.67
C TYR A 129 5.23 3.39 7.11
N SER A 130 5.10 2.22 7.75
CA SER A 130 5.54 0.93 7.25
C SER A 130 4.31 0.04 7.14
N VAL A 131 4.00 -0.44 5.95
CA VAL A 131 2.86 -1.31 5.69
C VAL A 131 3.38 -2.70 5.37
N ASP A 132 2.79 -3.71 5.99
CA ASP A 132 3.06 -5.11 5.68
C ASP A 132 1.76 -5.76 5.21
N ILE A 133 1.86 -6.53 4.13
CA ILE A 133 0.72 -7.26 3.55
C ILE A 133 0.98 -8.76 3.68
N LEU A 134 0.00 -9.49 4.20
CA LEU A 134 0.00 -10.94 4.34
C LEU A 134 -1.18 -11.55 3.56
N VAL A 135 -0.96 -12.66 2.89
CA VAL A 135 -2.05 -13.39 2.23
C VAL A 135 -2.93 -14.08 3.26
N ASN A 136 -4.17 -13.61 3.39
CA ASN A 136 -5.15 -14.18 4.31
C ASN A 136 -5.82 -15.43 3.70
N SER A 137 -6.23 -15.33 2.45
CA SER A 137 -6.89 -16.41 1.70
C SER A 137 -6.57 -16.27 0.23
N SER A 138 -6.32 -17.39 -0.44
CA SER A 138 -6.14 -17.45 -1.88
C SER A 138 -6.65 -18.80 -2.39
N PRO A 139 -7.48 -18.83 -3.45
CA PRO A 139 -7.80 -20.07 -4.15
C PRO A 139 -6.66 -20.50 -5.08
N PHE A 140 -5.59 -19.71 -5.17
CA PHE A 140 -4.42 -19.93 -5.99
C PHE A 140 -3.19 -20.15 -5.07
N ASP A 141 -2.15 -20.81 -5.58
CA ASP A 141 -0.93 -21.06 -4.79
C ASP A 141 0.04 -19.86 -4.80
N SER A 142 -0.19 -18.86 -5.64
CA SER A 142 0.63 -17.66 -5.81
C SER A 142 -0.12 -16.64 -6.68
N GLY A 143 0.22 -15.35 -6.55
CA GLY A 143 -0.40 -14.31 -7.37
C GLY A 143 0.32 -12.97 -7.34
N ALA A 144 -0.36 -11.95 -7.85
CA ALA A 144 0.11 -10.57 -7.84
C ALA A 144 -1.04 -9.60 -7.57
N ALA A 145 -0.75 -8.54 -6.82
CA ALA A 145 -1.72 -7.57 -6.35
C ALA A 145 -1.07 -6.18 -6.26
N TYR A 146 -1.84 -5.17 -5.85
CA TYR A 146 -1.39 -3.78 -5.87
C TYR A 146 -1.68 -3.02 -4.58
N ILE A 147 -0.83 -2.05 -4.32
CA ILE A 147 -0.94 -1.06 -3.25
C ILE A 147 -0.71 0.34 -3.82
N THR A 148 -1.44 1.33 -3.31
CA THR A 148 -1.16 2.75 -3.58
C THR A 148 -1.48 3.58 -2.35
N VAL A 149 -0.92 4.78 -2.31
CA VAL A 149 -1.25 5.80 -1.31
C VAL A 149 -1.49 7.11 -2.03
N GLU A 150 -2.69 7.65 -1.86
CA GLU A 150 -3.13 8.90 -2.50
C GLU A 150 -3.32 9.97 -1.43
N THR A 151 -2.62 11.10 -1.52
CA THR A 151 -2.80 12.21 -0.59
C THR A 151 -4.14 12.89 -0.84
N GLN A 152 -4.82 13.26 0.24
CA GLN A 152 -5.97 14.14 0.12
C GLN A 152 -5.45 15.54 -0.20
N ALA A 153 -5.92 16.08 -1.33
CA ALA A 153 -5.67 17.46 -1.68
C ALA A 153 -6.11 18.36 -0.51
N ALA A 154 -5.21 19.24 -0.06
CA ALA A 154 -5.58 20.26 0.92
C ALA A 154 -6.77 21.07 0.36
N PRO A 155 -7.81 21.35 1.16
CA PRO A 155 -8.92 22.18 0.70
C PRO A 155 -8.36 23.52 0.22
N VAL A 156 -8.39 23.74 -1.10
CA VAL A 156 -7.91 24.97 -1.70
C VAL A 156 -8.86 26.08 -1.29
N PRO A 157 -8.39 27.14 -0.61
CA PRO A 157 -9.25 28.28 -0.29
C PRO A 157 -9.89 28.81 -1.57
N ALA A 158 -11.21 28.93 -1.58
CA ALA A 158 -11.94 29.44 -2.72
C ALA A 158 -11.30 30.75 -3.20
N PRO A 159 -11.02 30.91 -4.50
CA PRO A 159 -10.26 32.05 -4.97
C PRO A 159 -10.99 33.35 -4.62
N ALA A 160 -10.25 34.34 -4.12
CA ALA A 160 -10.79 35.65 -3.74
C ALA A 160 -11.53 36.36 -4.89
N THR A 161 -11.36 35.87 -6.13
CA THR A 161 -12.13 36.27 -7.31
C THR A 161 -13.63 36.02 -7.17
N LEU A 162 -14.08 34.97 -6.46
CA LEU A 162 -15.50 34.76 -6.18
C LEU A 162 -16.07 35.85 -5.25
N LEU A 163 -15.26 36.28 -4.29
CA LEU A 163 -15.58 37.37 -3.38
C LEU A 163 -15.64 38.71 -4.14
N LEU A 164 -14.68 38.96 -5.03
CA LEU A 164 -14.62 40.16 -5.87
C LEU A 164 -15.74 40.19 -6.93
N PHE A 165 -16.07 39.04 -7.51
CA PHE A 165 -17.18 38.87 -8.46
C PHE A 165 -18.53 39.09 -7.77
N GLY A 166 -18.73 38.51 -6.60
CA GLY A 166 -19.90 38.76 -5.76
C GLY A 166 -20.02 40.23 -5.36
N ALA A 167 -18.92 40.86 -4.92
CA ALA A 167 -18.89 42.28 -4.60
C ALA A 167 -19.16 43.18 -5.81
N GLY A 168 -18.65 42.82 -6.99
CA GLY A 168 -18.89 43.52 -8.25
C GLY A 168 -20.36 43.47 -8.69
N LEU A 169 -21.00 42.30 -8.60
CA LEU A 169 -22.43 42.14 -8.90
C LEU A 169 -23.31 42.92 -7.93
N LEU A 170 -23.00 42.90 -6.63
CA LEU A 170 -23.69 43.69 -5.62
C LEU A 170 -23.52 45.19 -5.85
N GLY A 171 -22.31 45.64 -6.17
CA GLY A 171 -22.02 47.04 -6.51
C GLY A 171 -22.80 47.52 -7.73
N LEU A 172 -22.83 46.74 -8.81
CA LEU A 172 -23.59 47.05 -10.03
C LEU A 172 -25.10 47.09 -9.78
N GLY A 173 -25.64 46.18 -8.95
CA GLY A 173 -27.05 46.15 -8.59
C GLY A 173 -27.50 47.36 -7.77
N LEU A 174 -26.65 47.84 -6.84
CA LEU A 174 -26.94 49.02 -6.02
C LEU A 174 -26.86 50.33 -6.82
N VAL A 175 -25.93 50.44 -7.77
CA VAL A 175 -25.83 51.61 -8.66
C VAL A 175 -27.06 51.72 -9.56
N ARG A 176 -27.56 50.59 -10.09
CA ARG A 176 -28.75 50.56 -10.96
C ARG A 176 -30.04 51.00 -10.25
N ARG A 177 -30.16 50.73 -8.94
CA ARG A 177 -31.32 51.14 -8.13
C ARG A 177 -31.34 52.62 -7.76
N LYS A 178 -30.20 53.32 -7.85
CA LYS A 178 -30.09 54.75 -7.55
C LYS A 178 -30.34 55.66 -8.76
N ALA A 179 -30.30 55.08 -9.97
CA ALA A 179 -30.47 55.78 -11.24
C ALA A 179 -31.87 55.63 -11.85
N ALA A 180 -32.76 54.87 -11.20
CA ALA A 180 -34.20 54.79 -11.48
C ALA A 180 -34.96 55.54 -10.39
#